data_AF-A0A948KVT8-F1
#
_entry.id   AF-A0A948KVT8-F1
#
_cell.length_a   1.000
_cell.length_b   1.000
_cell.length_c   1.000
_cell.angle_alpha   90.00
_cell.angle_beta   90.00
_cell.angle_gamma   90.00
#
_symmetry.space_group_name_H-M   'P 1'
#
loop_
_entity.id
_entity.type
_entity.pdbx_description
1 polymer ?
#
loop_
_entity_poly.entity_id
_entity_poly.type
_entity_poly.pdbx_seq_one_letter_code
_entity_poly.pdbx_strand_id
1 'polypeptide(L)'
;MIFRYGAILAIAALSAMPAAAAPFHHPFGEWREYNRDWLAACPDAIDEDATDYYGFSCFASTGSQELNSAGLPAYKLTILRNRLTGDLDLAFTVAADDVETDTRRPLLLAFGSEPPERLSFATDLETRYNTVNQFYVADPARKAALIEQMGERNAVVVTVPLNGGDTKEVRLSLRGVLASLDFMASHARKLAQY
;
A
#
# COMPACT_ATOMS: atom_id res chain seq x y z
N MET A 1 -11.27 -45.53 23.17
CA MET A 1 -10.14 -44.64 23.55
C MET A 1 -9.66 -43.74 22.40
N ILE A 2 -10.54 -43.40 21.43
CA ILE A 2 -10.18 -42.64 20.21
C ILE A 2 -10.79 -41.22 20.21
N PHE A 3 -11.88 -40.98 20.96
CA PHE A 3 -12.58 -39.69 21.00
C PHE A 3 -11.89 -38.57 21.80
N ARG A 4 -10.88 -38.88 22.64
CA ARG A 4 -10.21 -37.87 23.49
C ARG A 4 -9.07 -37.12 22.78
N TYR A 5 -8.52 -37.68 21.69
CA TYR A 5 -7.41 -37.05 20.97
C TYR A 5 -7.87 -36.09 19.86
N GLY A 6 -9.08 -36.27 19.32
CA GLY A 6 -9.63 -35.38 18.29
C GLY A 6 -9.97 -33.97 18.81
N ALA A 7 -10.42 -33.86 20.06
CA ALA A 7 -10.77 -32.57 20.67
C ALA A 7 -9.53 -31.70 20.95
N ILE A 8 -8.40 -32.32 21.33
CA ILE A 8 -7.15 -31.62 21.64
C ILE A 8 -6.52 -31.05 20.36
N LEU A 9 -6.60 -31.78 19.24
CA LEU A 9 -6.10 -31.31 17.95
C LEU A 9 -6.89 -30.11 17.41
N ALA A 10 -8.21 -30.08 17.64
CA ALA A 10 -9.08 -28.98 17.21
C ALA A 10 -8.80 -27.68 17.99
N ILE A 11 -8.54 -27.77 19.31
CA ILE A 11 -8.23 -26.60 20.15
C ILE A 11 -6.85 -26.03 19.79
N ALA A 12 -5.85 -26.89 19.53
CA ALA A 12 -4.53 -26.45 19.11
C ALA A 12 -4.52 -25.73 17.75
N ALA A 13 -5.39 -26.17 16.81
CA ALA A 13 -5.55 -25.54 15.51
C ALA A 13 -6.21 -24.15 15.59
N LEU A 14 -7.12 -23.92 16.55
CA LEU A 14 -7.75 -22.62 16.78
C LEU A 14 -6.77 -21.58 17.39
N SER A 15 -5.83 -22.02 18.23
CA SER A 15 -4.78 -21.15 18.79
C SER A 15 -3.62 -20.85 17.83
N ALA A 16 -3.57 -21.52 16.68
CA ALA A 16 -2.57 -21.27 15.63
C ALA A 16 -3.04 -20.26 14.57
N MET A 17 -4.26 -19.70 14.72
CA MET A 17 -4.65 -18.58 13.88
C MET A 17 -3.75 -17.38 14.23
N PRO A 18 -3.01 -16.82 13.26
CA PRO A 18 -2.22 -15.63 13.52
C PRO A 18 -3.18 -14.55 13.99
N ALA A 19 -2.99 -14.07 15.22
CA ALA A 19 -3.70 -12.92 15.72
C ALA A 19 -3.40 -11.76 14.77
N ALA A 20 -4.32 -11.43 13.87
CA ALA A 20 -4.34 -10.12 13.27
C ALA A 20 -4.48 -9.15 14.44
N ALA A 21 -3.52 -8.25 14.61
CA ALA A 21 -3.61 -7.24 15.65
C ALA A 21 -4.87 -6.42 15.35
N ALA A 22 -5.83 -6.40 16.27
CA ALA A 22 -7.04 -5.61 16.10
C ALA A 22 -6.69 -4.13 15.84
N PRO A 23 -7.57 -3.38 15.15
CA PRO A 23 -7.44 -1.94 15.01
C PRO A 23 -7.11 -1.28 16.36
N PHE A 24 -6.12 -0.39 16.36
CA PHE A 24 -5.72 0.35 17.54
C PHE A 24 -5.66 1.84 17.22
N HIS A 25 -5.89 2.66 18.25
CA HIS A 25 -5.77 4.11 18.13
C HIS A 25 -4.33 4.53 18.41
N HIS A 26 -3.73 5.28 17.48
CA HIS A 26 -2.35 5.75 17.57
C HIS A 26 -2.30 7.13 18.24
N PRO A 27 -1.28 7.43 19.07
CA PRO A 27 -1.16 8.73 19.76
C PRO A 27 -1.11 9.98 18.86
N PHE A 28 -0.92 9.81 17.55
CA PHE A 28 -0.93 10.90 16.58
C PHE A 28 -2.32 11.19 15.98
N GLY A 29 -3.40 10.62 16.54
CA GLY A 29 -4.77 10.93 16.13
C GLY A 29 -5.21 10.17 14.89
N GLU A 30 -5.00 8.85 14.88
CA GLU A 30 -5.44 7.99 13.78
C GLU A 30 -5.70 6.56 14.26
N TRP A 31 -6.62 5.88 13.58
CA TRP A 31 -6.75 4.43 13.67
C TRP A 31 -5.69 3.76 12.82
N ARG A 32 -5.09 2.68 13.32
CA ARG A 32 -4.12 1.85 12.57
C ARG A 32 -4.44 0.37 12.72
N GLU A 33 -4.09 -0.39 11.68
CA GLU A 33 -4.10 -1.85 11.72
C GLU A 33 -2.95 -2.42 10.89
N TYR A 34 -2.25 -3.43 11.43
CA TYR A 34 -1.24 -4.19 10.71
C TYR A 34 -1.88 -5.38 10.01
N ASN A 35 -1.98 -5.30 8.70
CA ASN A 35 -2.50 -6.34 7.83
C ASN A 35 -1.33 -7.09 7.19
N ARG A 36 -0.75 -8.05 7.92
CA ARG A 36 0.45 -8.80 7.49
C ARG A 36 1.62 -7.86 7.17
N ASP A 37 1.90 -7.64 5.89
CA ASP A 37 3.02 -6.85 5.40
C ASP A 37 2.60 -5.39 5.07
N TRP A 38 1.35 -5.03 5.38
CA TRP A 38 0.76 -3.72 5.16
C TRP A 38 0.40 -3.05 6.49
N LEU A 39 0.63 -1.74 6.55
CA LEU A 39 0.09 -0.88 7.60
C LEU A 39 -1.01 -0.03 6.98
N ALA A 40 -2.24 -0.18 7.49
CA ALA A 40 -3.37 0.68 7.14
C ALA A 40 -3.61 1.70 8.24
N ALA A 41 -3.94 2.93 7.86
CA ALA A 41 -4.16 4.04 8.76
C ALA A 41 -5.30 4.95 8.27
N CYS A 42 -6.06 5.49 9.22
CA CYS A 42 -7.15 6.44 8.98
C CYS A 42 -7.09 7.54 10.05
N PRO A 43 -6.67 8.75 9.70
CA PRO A 43 -6.69 9.92 10.58
C PRO A 43 -8.09 10.17 11.15
N ASP A 44 -8.16 10.66 12.39
CA ASP A 44 -9.43 10.89 13.07
C ASP A 44 -10.24 12.01 12.38
N ALA A 45 -9.55 13.12 12.08
CA ALA A 45 -10.14 14.31 11.46
C ALA A 45 -9.94 14.30 9.93
N ILE A 46 -10.80 15.05 9.24
CA ILE A 46 -10.57 15.48 7.85
C ILE A 46 -10.19 16.95 7.88
N ASP A 47 -9.08 17.26 7.25
CA ASP A 47 -8.66 18.61 6.89
C ASP A 47 -8.76 18.75 5.37
N GLU A 48 -9.80 19.44 4.89
CA GLU A 48 -10.04 19.67 3.47
C GLU A 48 -9.04 20.66 2.85
N ASP A 49 -8.38 21.47 3.69
CA ASP A 49 -7.36 22.44 3.27
C ASP A 49 -5.95 21.84 3.28
N ALA A 50 -5.81 20.57 3.67
CA ALA A 50 -4.52 19.90 3.73
C ALA A 50 -3.85 19.81 2.35
N THR A 51 -2.55 20.09 2.33
CA THR A 51 -1.74 20.06 1.10
C THR A 51 -1.26 18.65 0.74
N ASP A 52 -1.55 17.66 1.57
CA ASP A 52 -1.19 16.26 1.36
C ASP A 52 -2.38 15.33 1.57
N TYR A 53 -2.24 14.09 1.11
CA TYR A 53 -3.29 13.10 1.22
C TYR A 53 -3.61 12.71 2.67
N TYR A 54 -2.69 12.93 3.61
CA TYR A 54 -2.85 12.50 5.00
C TYR A 54 -3.96 13.29 5.68
N GLY A 55 -4.20 14.55 5.29
CA GLY A 55 -5.28 15.35 5.87
C GLY A 55 -6.70 14.85 5.57
N PHE A 56 -6.93 14.19 4.43
CA PHE A 56 -8.30 13.84 3.99
C PHE A 56 -8.48 12.39 3.52
N SER A 57 -7.43 11.57 3.55
CA SER A 57 -7.48 10.17 3.09
C SER A 57 -7.14 9.19 4.20
N CYS A 58 -7.82 8.05 4.18
CA CYS A 58 -7.23 6.84 4.73
C CYS A 58 -6.15 6.34 3.77
N PHE A 59 -5.13 5.65 4.26
CA PHE A 59 -4.10 5.08 3.41
C PHE A 59 -3.60 3.75 3.96
N ALA A 60 -3.06 2.92 3.08
CA ALA A 60 -2.38 1.70 3.44
C ALA A 60 -1.10 1.59 2.64
N SER A 61 -0.02 1.16 3.27
CA SER A 61 1.25 1.02 2.57
C SER A 61 2.04 -0.21 2.98
N THR A 62 2.86 -0.67 2.05
CA THR A 62 3.92 -1.66 2.25
C THR A 62 5.23 -1.10 1.70
N GLY A 63 6.35 -1.68 2.10
CA GLY A 63 7.68 -1.18 1.73
C GLY A 63 8.69 -2.30 1.48
N SER A 64 9.79 -1.93 0.82
CA SER A 64 10.96 -2.77 0.67
C SER A 64 11.62 -3.08 2.01
N GLN A 65 12.35 -4.20 2.06
CA GLN A 65 13.27 -4.52 3.16
C GLN A 65 14.49 -3.60 3.18
N GLU A 66 14.90 -3.12 2.00
CA GLU A 66 15.90 -2.07 1.87
C GLU A 66 15.37 -0.78 2.49
N LEU A 67 16.18 -0.19 3.37
CA LEU A 67 15.89 1.05 4.05
C LEU A 67 16.82 2.15 3.55
N ASN A 68 16.33 3.38 3.55
CA ASN A 68 17.15 4.56 3.36
C ASN A 68 17.81 5.01 4.67
N SER A 69 18.58 6.09 4.60
CA SER A 69 19.33 6.69 5.71
C SER A 69 18.45 7.14 6.88
N ALA A 70 17.16 7.37 6.65
CA ALA A 70 16.17 7.69 7.67
C ALA A 70 15.53 6.44 8.32
N GLY A 71 15.96 5.24 7.94
CA GLY A 71 15.38 3.98 8.42
C GLY A 71 13.98 3.68 7.86
N LEU A 72 13.58 4.36 6.79
CA LEU A 72 12.31 4.15 6.10
C LEU A 72 12.51 3.26 4.87
N PRO A 73 11.49 2.50 4.43
CA PRO A 73 11.61 1.71 3.22
C PRO A 73 12.02 2.56 2.01
N ALA A 74 13.08 2.14 1.34
CA ALA A 74 13.62 2.80 0.15
C ALA A 74 12.63 2.79 -1.03
N TYR A 75 11.70 1.83 -1.07
CA TYR A 75 10.65 1.75 -2.07
C TYR A 75 9.33 1.40 -1.39
N LYS A 76 8.24 2.07 -1.77
CA LYS A 76 6.93 1.87 -1.15
C LYS A 76 5.82 1.78 -2.19
N LEU A 77 4.79 1.02 -1.84
CA LEU A 77 3.51 1.01 -2.51
C LEU A 77 2.46 1.51 -1.54
N THR A 78 1.66 2.48 -1.96
CA THR A 78 0.63 3.11 -1.11
C THR A 78 -0.71 3.10 -1.84
N ILE A 79 -1.73 2.54 -1.20
CA ILE A 79 -3.13 2.71 -1.62
C ILE A 79 -3.74 3.80 -0.74
N LEU A 80 -4.53 4.66 -1.34
CA LEU A 80 -5.26 5.70 -0.64
C LEU A 80 -6.75 5.51 -0.84
N ARG A 81 -7.55 5.90 0.16
CA ARG A 81 -9.00 6.05 0.05
C ARG A 81 -9.33 7.48 0.46
N ASN A 82 -9.73 8.29 -0.51
CA ASN A 82 -10.26 9.62 -0.23
C ASN A 82 -11.51 9.48 0.66
N ARG A 83 -11.55 10.16 1.80
CA ARG A 83 -12.67 10.03 2.75
C ARG A 83 -13.88 10.87 2.37
N LEU A 84 -13.71 11.88 1.52
CA LEU A 84 -14.77 12.74 1.00
C LEU A 84 -15.51 12.06 -0.15
N THR A 85 -14.77 11.47 -1.09
CA THR A 85 -15.36 10.88 -2.31
C THR A 85 -15.47 9.37 -2.26
N GLY A 86 -14.66 8.70 -1.44
CA GLY A 86 -14.54 7.25 -1.41
C GLY A 86 -13.63 6.67 -2.49
N ASP A 87 -13.07 7.52 -3.36
CA ASP A 87 -12.21 7.10 -4.46
C ASP A 87 -10.91 6.46 -3.95
N LEU A 88 -10.44 5.46 -4.69
CA LEU A 88 -9.16 4.83 -4.42
C LEU A 88 -8.04 5.46 -5.24
N ASP A 89 -6.86 5.49 -4.64
CA ASP A 89 -5.65 5.93 -5.28
C ASP A 89 -4.48 4.96 -5.12
N LEU A 90 -3.50 5.03 -6.01
CA LEU A 90 -2.31 4.16 -6.00
C LEU A 90 -1.05 4.98 -6.27
N ALA A 91 -0.06 4.86 -5.40
CA ALA A 91 1.21 5.56 -5.50
C ALA A 91 2.41 4.64 -5.30
N PHE A 92 3.46 4.87 -6.09
CA PHE A 92 4.78 4.28 -5.95
C PHE A 92 5.74 5.33 -5.41
N THR A 93 6.52 5.00 -4.38
CA THR A 93 7.53 5.91 -3.83
C THR A 93 8.91 5.33 -4.02
N VAL A 94 9.85 6.16 -4.52
CA VAL A 94 11.27 5.85 -4.65
C VAL A 94 12.05 6.79 -3.72
N ALA A 95 12.42 6.30 -2.55
CA ALA A 95 13.08 7.06 -1.49
C ALA A 95 14.45 6.49 -1.11
N ALA A 96 15.07 5.70 -2.00
CA ALA A 96 16.44 5.21 -1.85
C ALA A 96 17.43 6.39 -1.85
N ASP A 97 18.46 6.34 -1.00
CA ASP A 97 19.49 7.37 -0.95
C ASP A 97 20.31 7.40 -2.25
N ASP A 98 20.69 8.59 -2.68
CA ASP A 98 21.55 8.82 -3.86
C ASP A 98 21.04 8.18 -5.16
N VAL A 99 19.74 7.89 -5.24
CA VAL A 99 19.08 7.31 -6.41
C VAL A 99 18.11 8.31 -7.03
N GLU A 100 18.21 8.49 -8.34
CA GLU A 100 17.28 9.29 -9.12
C GLU A 100 16.58 8.41 -10.17
N THR A 101 15.26 8.57 -10.28
CA THR A 101 14.43 7.81 -11.23
C THR A 101 14.57 8.42 -12.63
N ASP A 102 14.91 7.60 -13.63
CA ASP A 102 14.95 8.03 -15.03
C ASP A 102 13.52 8.03 -15.61
N THR A 103 12.87 9.19 -15.52
CA THR A 103 11.47 9.39 -15.96
C THR A 103 11.26 9.28 -17.47
N ARG A 104 12.32 9.11 -18.27
CA ARG A 104 12.20 8.87 -19.73
C ARG A 104 11.91 7.41 -20.05
N ARG A 105 12.09 6.51 -19.08
CA ARG A 105 11.84 5.08 -19.23
C ARG A 105 10.66 4.68 -18.33
N PRO A 106 9.86 3.69 -18.73
CA PRO A 106 8.69 3.32 -17.95
C PRO A 106 9.07 2.56 -16.68
N LEU A 107 8.27 2.76 -15.64
CA LEU A 107 8.22 1.88 -14.47
C LEU A 107 7.47 0.60 -14.86
N LEU A 108 7.99 -0.57 -14.47
CA LEU A 108 7.37 -1.85 -14.82
C LEU A 108 6.78 -2.53 -13.58
N LEU A 109 5.60 -3.13 -13.72
CA LEU A 109 4.95 -3.93 -12.68
C LEU A 109 4.72 -5.35 -13.17
N ALA A 110 5.37 -6.33 -12.53
CA ALA A 110 5.17 -7.74 -12.85
C ALA A 110 4.40 -8.45 -11.72
N PHE A 111 3.24 -9.00 -12.08
CA PHE A 111 2.36 -9.75 -11.19
C PHE A 111 2.50 -11.26 -11.46
N GLY A 112 3.53 -11.88 -10.89
CA GLY A 112 3.82 -13.29 -11.13
C GLY A 112 4.45 -13.52 -12.52
N SER A 113 3.84 -14.38 -13.34
CA SER A 113 4.37 -14.75 -14.67
C SER A 113 3.73 -14.00 -15.84
N GLU A 114 2.84 -13.05 -15.57
CA GLU A 114 2.22 -12.20 -16.59
C GLU A 114 3.24 -11.20 -17.18
N PRO A 115 3.07 -10.79 -18.45
CA PRO A 115 3.85 -9.71 -19.02
C PRO A 115 3.78 -8.45 -18.13
N PRO A 116 4.91 -7.76 -17.87
CA PRO A 116 4.89 -6.60 -16.99
C PRO A 116 4.05 -5.45 -17.56
N GLU A 117 3.21 -4.87 -16.71
CA GLU A 117 2.52 -3.61 -16.97
C GLU A 117 3.54 -2.47 -17.07
N ARG A 118 3.41 -1.63 -18.09
CA ARG A 118 4.34 -0.53 -18.37
C ARG A 118 3.69 0.81 -18.04
N LEU A 119 4.23 1.54 -17.07
CA LEU A 119 3.76 2.85 -16.66
C LEU A 119 4.74 3.94 -17.09
N SER A 120 4.34 4.74 -18.06
CA SER A 120 5.07 5.92 -18.53
C SER A 120 4.96 7.07 -17.53
N PHE A 121 6.09 7.66 -17.14
CA PHE A 121 6.09 8.88 -16.32
C PHE A 121 5.54 10.12 -17.05
N ALA A 122 5.41 10.07 -18.38
CA ALA A 122 4.89 11.17 -19.16
C ALA A 122 3.35 11.15 -19.29
N THR A 123 2.71 9.99 -19.12
CA THR A 123 1.28 9.81 -19.46
C THR A 123 0.49 8.99 -18.45
N ASP A 124 1.11 8.00 -17.81
CA ASP A 124 0.42 7.09 -16.90
C ASP A 124 0.62 7.45 -15.43
N LEU A 125 1.69 8.20 -15.14
CA LEU A 125 2.04 8.61 -13.79
C LEU A 125 2.05 10.13 -13.65
N GLU A 126 1.67 10.59 -12.48
CA GLU A 126 1.71 12.00 -12.09
C GLU A 126 2.32 12.17 -10.69
N THR A 127 2.77 13.39 -10.39
CA THR A 127 3.19 13.78 -9.03
C THR A 127 2.13 14.71 -8.45
N ARG A 128 1.87 14.61 -7.15
CA ARG A 128 0.87 15.41 -6.43
C ARG A 128 1.42 15.82 -5.06
N TYR A 129 0.73 16.73 -4.37
CA TYR A 129 0.98 17.05 -2.96
C TYR A 129 2.39 17.57 -2.63
N ASN A 130 3.07 18.20 -3.60
CA ASN A 130 4.46 18.65 -3.47
C ASN A 130 5.44 17.56 -2.99
N THR A 131 5.14 16.28 -3.25
CA THR A 131 6.04 15.18 -2.90
C THR A 131 7.04 14.93 -4.02
N VAL A 132 8.26 14.59 -3.62
CA VAL A 132 9.34 14.20 -4.54
C VAL A 132 9.37 12.67 -4.60
N ASN A 133 9.53 12.12 -5.80
CA ASN A 133 9.64 10.68 -6.06
C ASN A 133 8.44 9.83 -5.60
N GLN A 134 7.25 10.42 -5.50
CA GLN A 134 6.00 9.71 -5.31
C GLN A 134 5.13 9.87 -6.55
N PHE A 135 4.90 8.75 -7.23
CA PHE A 135 4.28 8.70 -8.54
C PHE A 135 2.94 8.00 -8.45
N TYR A 136 1.88 8.71 -8.80
CA TYR A 136 0.52 8.22 -8.74
C TYR A 136 0.03 7.77 -10.10
N VAL A 137 -0.80 6.72 -10.15
CA VAL A 137 -1.43 6.29 -11.41
C VAL A 137 -2.53 7.28 -11.80
N ALA A 138 -2.34 7.96 -12.94
CA ALA A 138 -3.21 9.05 -13.38
C ALA A 138 -4.55 8.55 -13.94
N ASP A 139 -4.53 7.52 -14.79
CA ASP A 139 -5.75 7.00 -15.42
C ASP A 139 -6.64 6.22 -14.42
N PRO A 140 -7.90 6.63 -14.18
CA PRO A 140 -8.76 5.99 -13.19
C PRO A 140 -9.07 4.52 -13.48
N ALA A 141 -9.27 4.14 -14.75
CA ALA A 141 -9.61 2.77 -15.13
C ALA A 141 -8.41 1.84 -14.92
N ARG A 142 -7.23 2.28 -15.33
CA ARG A 142 -5.97 1.56 -15.13
C ARG A 142 -5.63 1.41 -13.66
N LYS A 143 -5.84 2.46 -12.88
CA LYS A 143 -5.67 2.44 -11.43
C LYS A 143 -6.58 1.42 -10.74
N ALA A 144 -7.87 1.39 -11.12
CA ALA A 144 -8.81 0.41 -10.60
C ALA A 144 -8.38 -1.03 -10.94
N ALA A 145 -8.00 -1.28 -12.19
CA ALA A 145 -7.52 -2.59 -12.64
C ALA A 145 -6.26 -3.05 -11.88
N LEU A 146 -5.29 -2.15 -11.64
CA LEU A 146 -4.09 -2.47 -10.86
C LEU A 146 -4.43 -2.83 -9.41
N ILE A 147 -5.33 -2.07 -8.76
CA ILE A 147 -5.74 -2.36 -7.38
C ILE A 147 -6.48 -3.70 -7.29
N GLU A 148 -7.32 -4.02 -8.28
CA GLU A 148 -7.99 -5.32 -8.38
C GLU A 148 -6.96 -6.46 -8.51
N GLN A 149 -6.02 -6.34 -9.46
CA GLN A 149 -4.95 -7.31 -9.65
C GLN A 149 -4.08 -7.47 -8.40
N MET A 150 -3.85 -6.39 -7.64
CA MET A 150 -3.16 -6.44 -6.36
C MET A 150 -3.89 -7.27 -5.31
N GLY A 151 -5.23 -7.32 -5.34
CA GLY A 151 -6.05 -8.16 -4.47
C GLY A 151 -5.96 -9.65 -4.77
N GLU A 152 -5.58 -10.03 -6.00
CA GLU A 152 -5.52 -11.41 -6.48
C GLU A 152 -4.12 -12.04 -6.43
N ARG A 153 -3.12 -11.27 -6.01
CA ARG A 153 -1.71 -11.65 -6.07
C ARG A 153 -1.05 -11.51 -4.70
N ASN A 154 0.05 -12.25 -4.49
CA ASN A 154 0.78 -12.22 -3.21
C ASN A 154 1.94 -11.24 -3.20
N ALA A 155 2.42 -10.82 -4.37
CA ALA A 155 3.52 -9.87 -4.53
C ALA A 155 3.48 -9.22 -5.92
N VAL A 156 4.09 -8.05 -6.02
CA VAL A 156 4.43 -7.38 -7.27
C VAL A 156 5.94 -7.15 -7.32
N VAL A 157 6.54 -7.35 -8.49
CA VAL A 157 7.92 -6.89 -8.74
C VAL A 157 7.82 -5.57 -9.48
N VAL A 158 8.40 -4.53 -8.88
CA VAL A 158 8.51 -3.20 -9.45
C VAL A 158 9.91 -3.03 -10.01
N THR A 159 10.02 -2.76 -11.31
CA THR A 159 11.29 -2.38 -11.94
C THR A 159 11.34 -0.87 -12.09
N VAL A 160 12.18 -0.21 -11.29
CA VAL A 160 12.39 1.23 -11.31
C VAL A 160 13.56 1.56 -12.25
N PRO A 161 13.35 2.36 -13.30
CA PRO A 161 14.45 2.83 -14.13
C PRO A 161 15.25 3.91 -13.42
N LEU A 162 16.58 3.79 -13.39
CA LEU A 162 17.47 4.74 -12.72
C LEU A 162 18.25 5.59 -13.71
N ASN A 163 18.66 6.79 -13.31
CA ASN A 163 19.61 7.56 -14.11
C ASN A 163 20.93 6.78 -14.31
N GLY A 164 21.58 6.96 -15.45
CA GLY A 164 22.77 6.19 -15.84
C GLY A 164 22.50 4.91 -16.62
N GLY A 165 21.23 4.53 -16.82
CA GLY A 165 20.83 3.40 -17.67
C GLY A 165 20.48 2.11 -16.91
N ASP A 166 20.78 2.06 -15.61
CA ASP A 166 20.49 0.91 -14.75
C ASP A 166 19.00 0.80 -14.40
N THR A 167 18.64 -0.34 -13.81
CA THR A 167 17.31 -0.59 -13.24
C THR A 167 17.43 -1.21 -11.85
N LYS A 168 16.45 -0.90 -10.99
CA LYS A 168 16.28 -1.57 -9.70
C LYS A 168 15.02 -2.42 -9.72
N GLU A 169 15.16 -3.70 -9.44
CA GLU A 169 14.02 -4.57 -9.18
C GLU A 169 13.73 -4.65 -7.69
N VAL A 170 12.46 -4.46 -7.33
CA VAL A 170 11.98 -4.47 -5.95
C VAL A 170 10.74 -5.34 -5.86
N ARG A 171 10.80 -6.38 -5.03
CA ARG A 171 9.64 -7.20 -4.71
C ARG A 171 8.90 -6.61 -3.52
N LEU A 172 7.65 -6.22 -3.71
CA LEU A 172 6.76 -5.71 -2.66
C LEU A 172 5.66 -6.74 -2.37
N SER A 173 5.31 -6.91 -1.10
CA SER A 173 4.26 -7.85 -0.70
C SER A 173 2.88 -7.28 -1.00
N LEU A 174 1.97 -8.13 -1.46
CA LEU A 174 0.55 -7.80 -1.61
C LEU A 174 -0.32 -8.54 -0.59
N ARG A 175 0.32 -9.30 0.31
CA ARG A 175 -0.38 -9.99 1.40
C ARG A 175 -0.88 -8.96 2.41
N GLY A 176 -2.18 -8.75 2.44
CA GLY A 176 -2.82 -7.75 3.30
C GLY A 176 -3.50 -6.61 2.56
N VAL A 177 -3.41 -6.55 1.22
CA VAL A 177 -4.10 -5.52 0.41
C VAL A 177 -5.60 -5.52 0.67
N LEU A 178 -6.27 -6.67 0.54
CA LEU A 178 -7.73 -6.76 0.72
C LEU A 178 -8.18 -6.38 2.14
N ALA A 179 -7.46 -6.85 3.16
CA ALA A 179 -7.75 -6.49 4.56
C ALA A 179 -7.51 -4.99 4.83
N SER A 180 -6.50 -4.41 4.19
CA SER A 180 -6.23 -2.96 4.29
C SER A 180 -7.31 -2.13 3.61
N LEU A 181 -7.81 -2.56 2.44
CA LEU A 181 -8.94 -1.93 1.76
C LEU A 181 -10.21 -1.96 2.62
N ASP A 182 -10.48 -3.10 3.27
CA ASP A 182 -11.61 -3.27 4.19
C ASP A 182 -11.48 -2.38 5.44
N PHE A 183 -10.30 -2.35 6.05
CA PHE A 183 -9.99 -1.43 7.16
C PHE A 183 -10.28 0.01 6.77
N MET A 184 -9.74 0.47 5.63
CA MET A 184 -9.92 1.84 5.16
C MET A 184 -11.38 2.14 4.86
N ALA A 185 -12.13 1.22 4.26
CA ALA A 185 -13.56 1.39 4.00
C ALA A 185 -14.37 1.51 5.29
N SER A 186 -14.05 0.69 6.30
CA SER A 186 -14.71 0.65 7.59
C SER A 186 -14.43 1.87 8.46
N HIS A 187 -13.23 2.46 8.36
CA HIS A 187 -12.82 3.60 9.17
C HIS A 187 -12.99 4.95 8.46
N ALA A 188 -13.01 4.99 7.12
CA ALA A 188 -13.27 6.23 6.38
C ALA A 188 -14.62 6.86 6.75
N ARG A 189 -15.64 6.03 7.04
CA ARG A 189 -17.01 6.45 7.37
C ARG A 189 -17.21 6.82 8.84
N LYS A 190 -16.23 6.60 9.73
CA LYS A 190 -16.35 6.90 11.18
C LYS A 190 -16.20 8.39 11.51
N LEU A 191 -16.49 9.28 10.56
CA LEU A 191 -16.78 10.67 10.88
C LEU A 191 -18.05 10.66 11.70
N ALA A 192 -17.90 10.75 13.03
CA ALA A 192 -18.99 11.21 13.85
C ALA A 192 -19.50 12.50 13.21
N GLN A 193 -20.80 12.49 12.93
CA GLN A 193 -21.59 13.64 12.52
C GLN A 193 -21.14 14.85 13.34
N TYR A 194 -20.53 15.84 12.68
CA TYR A 194 -20.39 17.18 13.21
C TYR A 194 -21.49 18.05 12.60
#